data_AF-A0AAV6AJJ4-F1
#
_entry.id   AF-A0AAV6AJJ4-F1
#
_cell.length_a   1.000
_cell.length_b   1.000
_cell.length_c   1.000
_cell.angle_alpha   90.00
_cell.angle_beta   90.00
_cell.angle_gamma   90.00
#
_symmetry.space_group_name_H-M   'P 1'
#
loop_
_entity.id
_entity.type
_entity.pdbx_description
1 polymer ?
#
loop_
_entity_poly.entity_id
_entity_poly.type
_entity_poly.pdbx_seq_one_letter_code
_entity_poly.pdbx_strand_id
1 'polypeptide(L)'
;MSGPGTDDGEIEGTMPEVSLDRGTEGGMAPADAATDDIAPEDDVAPAVDGIAPLEDDTAAPPEDEGAPRVVRQAAAHDSAIGHVTGAAVYIDDMREPEGTLHVAPGWCADLSSGRIRDLDLSRVRGAPGVVAVLTAADVPGVNDCSPSIGGDPVLADGEVEFWGQAIFCVVATSREAARSAARLALFEGEAVTPIVTVADARKANSHVLPEYRFGRGDVQTSLSNAQRRLEGRMTIGGQEHFYL
;
A
#
# COMPACT_ATOMS: atom_id res chain seq x y z
N MET A 1 42.31 16.25 41.02
CA MET A 1 42.63 15.07 41.86
C MET A 1 41.40 14.18 41.84
N SER A 2 41.37 12.93 41.40
CA SER A 2 42.23 12.04 40.62
C SER A 2 41.27 10.94 40.13
N GLY A 3 41.49 10.37 38.94
CA GLY A 3 40.84 9.11 38.52
C GLY A 3 41.21 7.93 39.44
N PRO A 4 40.76 6.69 39.19
CA PRO A 4 40.92 5.94 37.93
C PRO A 4 39.64 5.10 37.58
N GLY A 5 39.53 4.23 36.58
CA GLY A 5 40.42 3.66 35.57
C GLY A 5 39.59 2.72 34.67
N THR A 6 39.97 2.63 33.41
CA THR A 6 39.47 1.75 32.36
C THR A 6 39.80 0.28 32.63
N ASP A 7 38.86 -0.62 32.34
CA ASP A 7 39.11 -2.06 32.17
C ASP A 7 38.45 -2.50 30.86
N ASP A 8 39.29 -2.71 29.85
CA ASP A 8 38.94 -3.23 28.53
C ASP A 8 39.00 -4.76 28.60
N GLY A 9 37.85 -5.40 28.79
CA GLY A 9 37.68 -6.84 28.72
C GLY A 9 37.33 -7.30 27.31
N GLU A 10 38.33 -7.75 26.56
CA GLU A 10 38.17 -8.54 25.34
C GLU A 10 37.35 -9.81 25.62
N ILE A 11 36.26 -10.02 24.88
CA ILE A 11 35.48 -11.26 24.90
C ILE A 11 35.65 -11.93 23.53
N GLU A 12 36.72 -12.72 23.40
CA GLU A 12 36.85 -13.70 22.31
C GLU A 12 35.87 -14.86 22.56
N GLY A 13 34.70 -14.80 21.92
CA GLY A 13 33.73 -15.88 21.89
C GLY A 13 33.72 -16.57 20.52
N THR A 14 34.42 -17.69 20.42
CA THR A 14 34.36 -18.64 19.29
C THR A 14 32.93 -19.16 19.12
N MET A 15 32.28 -18.88 17.99
CA MET A 15 31.01 -19.53 17.64
C MET A 15 31.27 -20.95 17.12
N PRO A 16 30.48 -21.96 17.51
CA PRO A 16 30.58 -23.29 16.91
C PRO A 16 29.88 -23.33 15.55
N GLU A 17 30.54 -23.92 14.55
CA GLU A 17 29.91 -24.28 13.28
C GLU A 17 28.82 -25.33 13.52
N VAL A 18 27.58 -25.01 13.15
CA VAL A 18 26.49 -25.97 13.07
C VAL A 18 26.35 -26.40 11.61
N SER A 19 26.83 -27.62 11.35
CA SER A 19 26.61 -28.38 10.12
C SER A 19 25.12 -28.72 9.99
N LEU A 20 24.48 -28.28 8.90
CA LEU A 20 23.13 -28.73 8.52
C LEU A 20 23.25 -29.65 7.31
N ASP A 21 22.99 -30.92 7.60
CA ASP A 21 22.85 -32.05 6.70
C ASP A 21 21.74 -31.80 5.66
N ARG A 22 22.06 -32.01 4.37
CA ARG A 22 21.11 -31.86 3.26
C ARG A 22 20.37 -33.16 3.04
N GLY A 23 19.26 -33.34 3.76
CA GLY A 23 18.31 -34.41 3.57
C GLY A 23 17.39 -34.18 2.37
N THR A 24 17.70 -34.87 1.28
CA THR A 24 16.85 -35.44 0.21
C THR A 24 15.48 -34.79 -0.11
N GLU A 25 15.42 -34.13 -1.27
CA GLU A 25 14.19 -33.65 -1.91
C GLU A 25 13.30 -34.81 -2.37
N GLY A 26 12.07 -34.87 -1.85
CA GLY A 26 10.96 -35.61 -2.46
C GLY A 26 10.22 -34.67 -3.41
N GLY A 27 10.42 -34.88 -4.71
CA GLY A 27 9.78 -34.08 -5.76
C GLY A 27 8.27 -34.27 -5.79
N MET A 28 7.53 -33.16 -5.62
CA MET A 28 6.14 -33.02 -6.05
C MET A 28 6.17 -32.19 -7.34
N ALA A 29 5.68 -32.78 -8.43
CA ALA A 29 5.70 -32.17 -9.75
C ALA A 29 4.86 -30.87 -9.79
N PRO A 30 5.34 -29.79 -10.42
CA PRO A 30 4.50 -28.61 -10.67
C PRO A 30 3.44 -28.92 -11.73
N ALA A 31 2.23 -28.45 -11.49
CA ALA A 31 1.11 -28.52 -12.41
C ALA A 31 1.44 -27.77 -13.71
N ASP A 32 1.04 -28.37 -14.85
CA ASP A 32 1.17 -27.85 -16.21
C ASP A 32 0.69 -26.39 -16.31
N ALA A 33 1.63 -25.46 -16.38
CA ALA A 33 1.41 -24.16 -16.98
C ALA A 33 1.49 -24.37 -18.50
N ALA A 34 0.36 -24.25 -19.18
CA ALA A 34 0.31 -24.20 -20.63
C ALA A 34 1.24 -23.08 -21.13
N THR A 35 2.39 -23.46 -21.69
CA THR A 35 3.26 -22.58 -22.44
C THR A 35 2.57 -22.26 -23.76
N ASP A 36 2.03 -21.05 -23.89
CA ASP A 36 1.77 -20.48 -25.20
C ASP A 36 3.13 -20.24 -25.85
N ASP A 37 3.44 -21.06 -26.85
CA ASP A 37 4.67 -21.07 -27.62
C ASP A 37 4.68 -19.86 -28.56
N ILE A 38 5.04 -18.69 -28.02
CA ILE A 38 5.23 -17.48 -28.83
C ILE A 38 6.61 -17.59 -29.49
N ALA A 39 6.60 -17.94 -30.77
CA ALA A 39 7.78 -17.92 -31.62
C ALA A 39 8.46 -16.53 -31.61
N PRO A 40 9.79 -16.45 -31.73
CA PRO A 40 10.48 -15.17 -31.80
C PRO A 40 10.16 -14.50 -33.14
N GLU A 41 9.30 -13.48 -33.11
CA GLU A 41 9.12 -12.60 -34.26
C GLU A 41 10.36 -11.70 -34.38
N ASP A 42 11.15 -11.95 -35.43
CA ASP A 42 12.37 -11.22 -35.84
C ASP A 42 12.05 -9.82 -36.41
N ASP A 43 11.07 -9.10 -35.87
CA ASP A 43 10.74 -7.74 -36.28
C ASP A 43 11.52 -6.70 -35.45
N VAL A 44 12.84 -6.67 -35.67
CA VAL A 44 13.62 -5.48 -35.36
C VAL A 44 13.27 -4.43 -36.41
N ALA A 45 12.30 -3.56 -36.07
CA ALA A 45 12.04 -2.36 -36.86
C ALA A 45 13.37 -1.62 -37.15
N PRO A 46 13.67 -1.27 -38.40
CA PRO A 46 14.93 -0.63 -38.75
C PRO A 46 15.07 0.71 -38.02
N ALA A 47 16.31 1.07 -37.70
CA ALA A 47 16.62 2.40 -37.19
C ALA A 47 16.10 3.45 -38.18
N VAL A 48 15.20 4.31 -37.72
CA VAL A 48 14.67 5.43 -38.49
C VAL A 48 15.74 6.50 -38.63
N ASP A 49 16.55 6.39 -39.68
CA ASP A 49 17.39 7.49 -40.16
C ASP A 49 16.48 8.58 -40.73
N GLY A 50 16.46 9.73 -40.07
CA GLY A 50 15.70 10.91 -40.49
C GLY A 50 14.61 11.31 -39.50
N ILE A 51 15.00 11.80 -38.32
CA ILE A 51 14.09 12.65 -37.55
C ILE A 51 14.01 13.97 -38.33
N ALA A 52 12.89 14.17 -39.02
CA ALA A 52 12.56 15.48 -39.60
C ALA A 52 12.66 16.55 -38.50
N PRO A 53 13.12 17.78 -38.82
CA PRO A 53 13.10 18.87 -37.85
C PRO A 53 11.71 18.96 -37.24
N LEU A 54 11.62 19.05 -35.90
CA LEU A 54 10.35 19.27 -35.21
C LEU A 54 9.70 20.50 -35.86
N GLU A 55 8.56 20.28 -36.51
CA GLU A 55 7.78 21.35 -37.11
C GLU A 55 7.45 22.37 -36.01
N ASP A 56 7.46 23.65 -36.39
CA ASP A 56 7.11 24.75 -35.51
C ASP A 56 5.62 24.64 -35.10
N ASP A 57 5.36 24.01 -33.95
CA ASP A 57 4.04 23.79 -33.35
C ASP A 57 3.36 25.09 -32.87
N THR A 58 3.90 26.25 -33.25
CA THR A 58 3.26 27.56 -33.03
C THR A 58 2.27 27.94 -34.12
N ALA A 59 2.20 27.17 -35.22
CA ALA A 59 1.18 27.35 -36.25
C ALA A 59 -0.19 26.93 -35.71
N ALA A 60 -1.15 27.87 -35.71
CA ALA A 60 -2.53 27.58 -35.34
C ALA A 60 -3.08 26.44 -36.23
N PRO A 61 -3.70 25.39 -35.65
CA PRO A 61 -4.27 24.30 -36.43
C PRO A 61 -5.34 24.84 -37.40
N PRO A 62 -5.51 24.23 -38.58
CA PRO A 62 -6.56 24.63 -39.52
C PRO A 62 -7.92 24.61 -38.81
N GLU A 63 -8.74 25.63 -39.05
CA GLU A 63 -10.09 25.73 -38.49
C GLU A 63 -10.93 24.55 -39.01
N ASP A 64 -11.11 23.53 -38.18
CA ASP A 64 -11.94 22.38 -38.47
C ASP A 64 -13.41 22.81 -38.36
N GLU A 65 -14.04 23.06 -39.52
CA GLU A 65 -15.44 23.53 -39.64
C GLU A 65 -16.47 22.55 -39.06
N GLY A 66 -16.06 21.41 -38.49
CA GLY A 66 -16.88 20.47 -37.73
C GLY A 66 -16.49 20.27 -36.26
N ALA A 67 -15.45 20.94 -35.75
CA ALA A 67 -14.98 20.72 -34.39
C ALA A 67 -15.96 21.28 -33.34
N PRO A 68 -16.19 20.59 -32.20
CA PRO A 68 -17.03 21.10 -31.14
C PRO A 68 -16.45 22.43 -30.63
N ARG A 69 -17.29 23.46 -30.57
CA ARG A 69 -16.96 24.88 -30.25
C ARG A 69 -16.09 25.10 -28.99
N VAL A 70 -15.96 24.09 -28.14
CA VAL A 70 -15.32 24.16 -26.82
C VAL A 70 -13.98 23.43 -26.72
N VAL A 71 -13.59 22.64 -27.74
CA VAL A 71 -12.32 21.89 -27.72
C VAL A 71 -11.15 22.86 -27.82
N ARG A 72 -10.13 22.67 -26.97
CA ARG A 72 -8.92 23.52 -26.86
C ARG A 72 -9.18 24.97 -26.43
N GLN A 73 -10.37 25.27 -25.93
CA GLN A 73 -10.68 26.56 -25.33
C GLN A 73 -10.43 26.52 -23.83
N ALA A 74 -9.93 27.63 -23.26
CA ALA A 74 -9.75 27.80 -21.82
C ALA A 74 -11.11 28.08 -21.14
N ALA A 75 -12.05 27.14 -21.27
CA ALA A 75 -13.35 27.24 -20.63
C ALA A 75 -13.21 27.12 -19.10
N ALA A 76 -14.06 27.84 -18.37
CA ALA A 76 -14.14 27.69 -16.92
C ALA A 76 -14.67 26.30 -16.57
N HIS A 77 -14.23 25.75 -15.43
CA HIS A 77 -14.76 24.50 -14.90
C HIS A 77 -16.26 24.64 -14.60
N ASP A 78 -17.07 23.66 -15.02
CA ASP A 78 -18.54 23.73 -14.93
C ASP A 78 -19.05 24.04 -13.51
N SER A 79 -18.41 23.45 -12.49
CA SER A 79 -18.76 23.66 -11.08
C SER A 79 -18.04 24.84 -10.40
N ALA A 80 -17.24 25.64 -11.13
CA ALA A 80 -16.41 26.70 -10.54
C ALA A 80 -17.21 27.70 -9.69
N ILE A 81 -18.39 28.12 -10.19
CA ILE A 81 -19.29 29.02 -9.46
C ILE A 81 -19.73 28.37 -8.13
N GLY A 82 -20.05 27.07 -8.15
CA GLY A 82 -20.42 26.32 -6.94
C GLY A 82 -19.30 26.30 -5.91
N HIS A 83 -18.06 26.09 -6.34
CA HIS A 83 -16.91 26.08 -5.42
C HIS A 83 -16.65 27.44 -4.79
N VAL A 84 -16.64 28.53 -5.59
CA VAL A 84 -16.32 29.88 -5.05
C VAL A 84 -17.45 30.49 -4.22
N THR A 85 -18.68 30.01 -4.37
CA THR A 85 -19.84 30.47 -3.59
C THR A 85 -20.15 29.58 -2.39
N GLY A 86 -19.51 28.41 -2.28
CA GLY A 86 -19.84 27.40 -1.28
C GLY A 86 -21.16 26.66 -1.56
N ALA A 87 -21.66 26.70 -2.80
CA ALA A 87 -22.89 26.03 -3.22
C ALA A 87 -22.66 24.63 -3.82
N ALA A 88 -21.40 24.26 -4.09
CA ALA A 88 -21.04 22.90 -4.47
C ALA A 88 -21.17 21.98 -3.25
N VAL A 89 -21.99 20.94 -3.36
CA VAL A 89 -22.28 19.99 -2.28
C VAL A 89 -21.26 18.86 -2.28
N TYR A 90 -20.51 18.72 -1.20
CA TYR A 90 -19.68 17.55 -0.89
C TYR A 90 -20.43 16.59 0.04
N ILE A 91 -19.84 15.42 0.30
CA ILE A 91 -20.48 14.34 1.07
C ILE A 91 -20.93 14.81 2.47
N ASP A 92 -20.11 15.59 3.18
CA ASP A 92 -20.43 16.08 4.53
C ASP A 92 -21.35 17.31 4.53
N ASP A 93 -21.63 17.90 3.35
CA ASP A 93 -22.61 18.99 3.21
C ASP A 93 -24.04 18.46 3.05
N MET A 94 -24.19 17.16 2.76
CA MET A 94 -25.49 16.53 2.60
C MET A 94 -26.25 16.53 3.92
N ARG A 95 -27.55 16.90 3.88
CA ARG A 95 -28.38 16.88 5.09
C ARG A 95 -28.54 15.45 5.60
N GLU A 96 -28.18 15.26 6.86
CA GLU A 96 -28.34 13.99 7.55
C GLU A 96 -29.83 13.65 7.75
N PRO A 97 -30.28 12.45 7.35
CA PRO A 97 -31.60 11.94 7.71
C PRO A 97 -31.82 11.90 9.22
N GLU A 98 -33.07 12.02 9.67
CA GLU A 98 -33.42 11.83 11.07
C GLU A 98 -33.06 10.41 11.53
N GLY A 99 -32.40 10.30 12.68
CA GLY A 99 -31.92 9.03 13.21
C GLY A 99 -30.61 8.53 12.60
N THR A 100 -29.88 9.36 11.85
CA THR A 100 -28.53 9.02 11.34
C THR A 100 -27.61 8.60 12.48
N LEU A 101 -26.88 7.50 12.25
CA LEU A 101 -25.84 7.00 13.15
C LEU A 101 -24.47 7.25 12.52
N HIS A 102 -23.46 7.36 13.37
CA HIS A 102 -22.09 7.61 12.96
C HIS A 102 -21.23 6.41 13.30
N VAL A 103 -20.31 6.08 12.39
CA VAL A 103 -19.39 4.96 12.54
C VAL A 103 -17.97 5.48 12.76
N ALA A 104 -17.27 4.89 13.72
CA ALA A 104 -15.85 5.11 13.92
C ALA A 104 -15.11 3.76 13.97
N PRO A 105 -14.01 3.58 13.23
CA PRO A 105 -13.17 2.39 13.36
C PRO A 105 -12.42 2.42 14.70
N GLY A 106 -12.18 1.23 15.24
CA GLY A 106 -11.30 0.99 16.38
C GLY A 106 -10.13 0.11 15.98
N TRP A 107 -8.95 0.44 16.47
CA TRP A 107 -7.71 -0.29 16.24
C TRP A 107 -6.86 -0.32 17.51
N CYS A 108 -5.86 -1.19 17.56
CA CYS A 108 -4.92 -1.27 18.66
C CYS A 108 -3.81 -0.23 18.47
N ALA A 109 -3.66 0.72 19.39
CA ALA A 109 -2.66 1.78 19.28
C ALA A 109 -1.22 1.30 19.53
N ASP A 110 -1.07 0.21 20.29
CA ASP A 110 0.22 -0.34 20.73
C ASP A 110 0.70 -1.52 19.86
N LEU A 111 -0.06 -1.91 18.83
CA LEU A 111 0.24 -3.03 17.95
C LEU A 111 0.31 -2.55 16.50
N SER A 112 1.51 -2.62 15.91
CA SER A 112 1.75 -2.32 14.50
C SER A 112 1.90 -3.57 13.64
N SER A 113 2.28 -4.70 14.23
CA SER A 113 2.30 -6.01 13.59
C SER A 113 2.24 -7.10 14.65
N GLY A 114 1.44 -8.14 14.43
CA GLY A 114 1.32 -9.28 15.32
C GLY A 114 -0.09 -9.84 15.41
N ARG A 115 -0.38 -10.53 16.52
CA ARG A 115 -1.66 -11.21 16.72
C ARG A 115 -2.42 -10.70 17.93
N ILE A 116 -3.73 -10.57 17.80
CA ILE A 116 -4.65 -10.26 18.89
C ILE A 116 -5.06 -11.59 19.51
N ARG A 117 -4.73 -11.77 20.79
CA ARG A 117 -5.16 -12.94 21.58
C ARG A 117 -6.55 -12.74 22.16
N ASP A 118 -6.83 -11.53 22.64
CA ASP A 118 -8.12 -11.19 23.23
C ASP A 118 -8.51 -9.74 22.91
N LEU A 119 -9.82 -9.54 22.77
CA LEU A 119 -10.44 -8.26 22.43
C LEU A 119 -11.66 -8.03 23.34
N ASP A 120 -11.48 -7.22 24.38
CA ASP A 120 -12.58 -6.84 25.27
C ASP A 120 -13.22 -5.52 24.81
N LEU A 121 -14.45 -5.65 24.30
CA LEU A 121 -15.31 -4.55 23.86
C LEU A 121 -16.41 -4.22 24.86
N SER A 122 -16.41 -4.79 26.06
CA SER A 122 -17.47 -4.59 27.07
C SER A 122 -17.67 -3.11 27.40
N ARG A 123 -16.58 -2.37 27.61
CA ARG A 123 -16.60 -0.93 27.88
C ARG A 123 -17.03 -0.10 26.68
N VAL A 124 -16.67 -0.54 25.47
CA VAL A 124 -17.10 0.09 24.22
C VAL A 124 -18.60 -0.04 24.06
N ARG A 125 -19.14 -1.26 24.22
CA ARG A 125 -20.58 -1.56 24.12
C ARG A 125 -21.41 -0.84 25.18
N GLY A 126 -20.84 -0.63 26.38
CA GLY A 126 -21.50 0.09 27.48
C GLY A 126 -21.37 1.61 27.43
N ALA A 127 -20.67 2.19 26.45
CA ALA A 127 -20.43 3.62 26.40
C ALA A 127 -21.70 4.42 26.00
N PRO A 128 -21.93 5.62 26.56
CA PRO A 128 -23.09 6.44 26.22
C PRO A 128 -23.18 6.73 24.72
N GLY A 129 -24.37 6.55 24.16
CA GLY A 129 -24.67 6.81 22.74
C GLY A 129 -24.24 5.70 21.79
N VAL A 130 -23.58 4.63 22.26
CA VAL A 130 -23.27 3.46 21.42
C VAL A 130 -24.53 2.65 21.15
N VAL A 131 -24.76 2.34 19.88
CA VAL A 131 -25.89 1.55 19.38
C VAL A 131 -25.46 0.13 19.06
N ALA A 132 -24.30 -0.02 18.41
CA ALA A 132 -23.73 -1.33 18.08
C ALA A 132 -22.19 -1.26 18.03
N VAL A 133 -21.56 -2.42 18.21
CA VAL A 133 -20.13 -2.60 17.95
C VAL A 133 -20.00 -3.86 17.10
N LEU A 134 -19.42 -3.70 15.91
CA LEU A 134 -19.28 -4.74 14.90
C LEU A 134 -17.82 -5.15 14.75
N THR A 135 -17.60 -6.43 14.52
CA THR A 135 -16.31 -7.10 14.35
C THR A 135 -16.28 -7.85 13.02
N ALA A 136 -15.16 -8.46 12.67
CA ALA A 136 -15.06 -9.34 11.49
C ALA A 136 -16.17 -10.42 11.45
N ALA A 137 -16.59 -10.94 12.62
CA ALA A 137 -17.64 -11.95 12.74
C ALA A 137 -19.05 -11.44 12.35
N ASP A 138 -19.25 -10.12 12.30
CA ASP A 138 -20.53 -9.51 11.95
C ASP A 138 -20.65 -9.25 10.44
N VAL A 139 -19.60 -9.53 9.65
CA VAL A 139 -19.62 -9.40 8.19
C VAL A 139 -20.42 -10.57 7.60
N PRO A 140 -21.58 -10.32 6.94
CA PRO A 140 -22.44 -11.39 6.44
C PRO A 140 -21.88 -12.09 5.19
N GLY A 141 -20.86 -11.52 4.55
CA GLY A 141 -20.20 -12.01 3.35
C GLY A 141 -18.73 -12.31 3.57
N VAL A 142 -17.93 -12.15 2.51
CA VAL A 142 -16.49 -12.29 2.60
C VAL A 142 -15.91 -11.01 3.22
N ASN A 143 -15.10 -11.16 4.27
CA ASN A 143 -14.37 -10.07 4.90
C ASN A 143 -13.11 -9.72 4.08
N ASP A 144 -13.30 -9.23 2.86
CA ASP A 144 -12.24 -8.82 1.94
C ASP A 144 -12.74 -7.65 1.07
N CYS A 145 -12.00 -6.54 1.05
CA CYS A 145 -12.27 -5.36 0.25
C CYS A 145 -11.20 -5.05 -0.80
N SER A 146 -10.30 -5.98 -1.07
CA SER A 146 -9.29 -5.82 -2.10
C SER A 146 -9.95 -5.64 -3.48
N PRO A 147 -9.37 -4.78 -4.35
CA PRO A 147 -9.94 -4.56 -5.69
C PRO A 147 -9.64 -5.72 -6.66
N SER A 148 -8.74 -6.65 -6.31
CA SER A 148 -8.34 -7.74 -7.22
C SER A 148 -7.79 -9.00 -6.53
N ILE A 149 -6.59 -8.94 -5.95
CA ILE A 149 -5.78 -10.14 -5.64
C ILE A 149 -6.17 -10.80 -4.30
N GLY A 150 -7.14 -10.24 -3.57
CA GLY A 150 -7.49 -10.70 -2.23
C GLY A 150 -6.56 -10.12 -1.17
N GLY A 151 -6.90 -10.37 0.09
CA GLY A 151 -5.99 -10.21 1.23
C GLY A 151 -6.12 -8.90 2.01
N ASP A 152 -7.07 -8.02 1.65
CA ASP A 152 -7.33 -6.79 2.40
C ASP A 152 -8.63 -6.95 3.20
N PRO A 153 -8.60 -7.35 4.49
CA PRO A 153 -9.81 -7.48 5.27
C PRO A 153 -10.44 -6.11 5.56
N VAL A 154 -11.78 -6.06 5.60
CA VAL A 154 -12.52 -4.83 6.01
C VAL A 154 -12.26 -4.55 7.49
N LEU A 155 -12.30 -5.60 8.31
CA LEU A 155 -11.95 -5.58 9.73
C LEU A 155 -10.99 -6.73 10.00
N ALA A 156 -9.83 -6.44 10.60
CA ALA A 156 -8.84 -7.43 10.97
C ALA A 156 -9.42 -8.51 11.89
N ASP A 157 -9.14 -9.77 11.57
CA ASP A 157 -9.59 -10.94 12.33
C ASP A 157 -8.37 -11.63 12.98
N GLY A 158 -7.98 -11.14 14.16
CA GLY A 158 -6.92 -11.73 14.97
C GLY A 158 -5.48 -11.43 14.53
N GLU A 159 -5.23 -10.96 13.30
CA GLU A 159 -3.92 -10.54 12.82
C GLU A 159 -3.89 -9.05 12.48
N VAL A 160 -2.84 -8.36 12.92
CA VAL A 160 -2.58 -6.95 12.63
C VAL A 160 -1.29 -6.86 11.83
N GLU A 161 -1.33 -6.19 10.70
CA GLU A 161 -0.24 -6.11 9.73
C GLU A 161 0.38 -4.71 9.66
N PHE A 162 -0.38 -3.68 10.06
CA PHE A 162 0.10 -2.30 10.12
C PHE A 162 -0.60 -1.49 11.22
N TRP A 163 0.04 -0.39 11.62
CA TRP A 163 -0.52 0.54 12.58
C TRP A 163 -1.78 1.21 12.03
N GLY A 164 -2.87 1.19 12.80
CA GLY A 164 -4.14 1.81 12.39
C GLY A 164 -5.09 0.88 11.63
N GLN A 165 -4.73 -0.39 11.42
CA GLN A 165 -5.63 -1.37 10.79
C GLN A 165 -6.91 -1.53 11.63
N ALA A 166 -8.07 -1.36 11.01
CA ALA A 166 -9.35 -1.43 11.69
C ALA A 166 -9.63 -2.87 12.15
N ILE A 167 -9.99 -3.05 13.43
CA ILE A 167 -10.27 -4.36 14.05
C ILE A 167 -11.77 -4.51 14.33
N PHE A 168 -12.43 -3.40 14.69
CA PHE A 168 -13.86 -3.33 14.92
C PHE A 168 -14.36 -1.94 14.52
N CYS A 169 -15.68 -1.76 14.45
CA CYS A 169 -16.28 -0.45 14.28
C CYS A 169 -17.39 -0.19 15.31
N VAL A 170 -17.46 1.05 15.77
CA VAL A 170 -18.46 1.53 16.73
C VAL A 170 -19.50 2.32 15.98
N VAL A 171 -20.76 1.92 16.11
CA VAL A 171 -21.93 2.64 15.59
C VAL A 171 -22.57 3.38 16.77
N ALA A 172 -22.68 4.71 16.69
CA ALA A 172 -23.20 5.54 17.77
C ALA A 172 -24.10 6.68 17.28
N THR A 173 -24.84 7.30 18.20
CA THR A 173 -25.75 8.43 17.91
C THR A 173 -25.05 9.75 17.60
N SER A 174 -23.72 9.82 17.74
CA SER A 174 -22.92 10.97 17.31
C SER A 174 -21.51 10.53 16.93
N ARG A 175 -20.87 11.29 16.03
CA ARG A 175 -19.46 11.09 15.64
C ARG A 175 -18.51 11.09 16.85
N GLU A 176 -18.76 11.98 17.80
CA GLU A 176 -17.94 12.13 19.01
C GLU A 176 -18.10 10.95 19.96
N ALA A 177 -19.32 10.44 20.14
CA ALA A 177 -19.59 9.25 20.92
C ALA A 177 -18.89 8.01 20.31
N ALA A 178 -19.02 7.80 19.00
CA ALA A 178 -18.37 6.68 18.30
C ALA A 178 -16.84 6.71 18.50
N ARG A 179 -16.20 7.84 18.22
CA ARG A 179 -14.74 8.00 18.35
C ARG A 179 -14.26 7.83 19.79
N SER A 180 -15.03 8.32 20.76
CA SER A 180 -14.65 8.24 22.17
C SER A 180 -14.81 6.84 22.74
N ALA A 181 -15.89 6.15 22.36
CA ALA A 181 -16.11 4.75 22.72
C ALA A 181 -15.06 3.83 22.11
N ALA A 182 -14.65 4.04 20.85
CA ALA A 182 -13.63 3.21 20.19
C ALA A 182 -12.29 3.16 20.96
N ARG A 183 -11.95 4.22 21.70
CA ARG A 183 -10.73 4.28 22.53
C ARG A 183 -10.83 3.51 23.86
N LEU A 184 -12.00 2.96 24.19
CA LEU A 184 -12.21 2.20 25.42
C LEU A 184 -11.93 0.69 25.26
N ALA A 185 -11.65 0.24 24.04
CA ALA A 185 -11.32 -1.16 23.78
C ALA A 185 -10.04 -1.55 24.51
N LEU A 186 -10.04 -2.77 25.05
CA LEU A 186 -8.86 -3.39 25.64
C LEU A 186 -8.41 -4.51 24.73
N PHE A 187 -7.11 -4.52 24.44
CA PHE A 187 -6.50 -5.49 23.56
C PHE A 187 -5.44 -6.25 24.34
N GLU A 188 -5.42 -7.58 24.17
CA GLU A 188 -4.27 -8.40 24.53
C GLU A 188 -3.72 -9.01 23.25
N GLY A 189 -2.40 -8.89 23.04
CA GLY A 189 -1.79 -9.33 21.80
C GLY A 189 -0.32 -9.69 21.95
N GLU A 190 0.19 -10.31 20.89
CA GLU A 190 1.58 -10.67 20.68
C GLU A 190 2.15 -9.79 19.59
N ALA A 191 2.98 -8.82 19.97
CA ALA A 191 3.70 -8.00 19.00
C ALA A 191 4.81 -8.81 18.32
N VAL A 192 4.92 -8.64 17.01
CA VAL A 192 6.03 -9.14 16.20
C VAL A 192 6.80 -7.94 15.67
N THR A 193 8.10 -8.12 15.41
CA THR A 193 8.90 -7.06 14.78
C THR A 193 8.38 -6.80 13.36
N PRO A 194 7.87 -5.59 13.06
CA PRO A 194 7.34 -5.28 11.76
C PRO A 194 8.45 -5.19 10.70
N ILE A 195 8.12 -5.57 9.47
CA ILE A 195 8.96 -5.35 8.29
C ILE A 195 8.60 -3.99 7.71
N VAL A 196 9.43 -2.98 7.96
CA VAL A 196 9.10 -1.58 7.62
C VAL A 196 9.83 -1.08 6.39
N THR A 197 11.10 -1.45 6.20
CA THR A 197 11.90 -0.95 5.09
C THR A 197 12.00 -1.96 3.95
N VAL A 198 12.29 -1.46 2.74
CA VAL A 198 12.62 -2.32 1.57
C VAL A 198 13.81 -3.23 1.88
N ALA A 199 14.78 -2.77 2.69
CA ALA A 199 15.91 -3.59 3.09
C ALA A 199 15.48 -4.76 3.99
N ASP A 200 14.56 -4.52 4.92
CA ASP A 200 14.01 -5.56 5.81
C ASP A 200 13.25 -6.61 5.00
N ALA A 201 12.38 -6.18 4.09
CA ALA A 201 11.60 -7.07 3.23
C ALA A 201 12.51 -7.98 2.38
N ARG A 202 13.57 -7.40 1.79
CA ARG A 202 14.58 -8.17 1.04
C ARG A 202 15.34 -9.16 1.92
N LYS A 203 15.69 -8.78 3.15
CA LYS A 203 16.37 -9.66 4.11
C LYS A 203 15.48 -10.82 4.55
N ALA A 204 14.18 -10.57 4.72
CA ALA A 204 13.18 -11.56 5.09
C ALA A 204 12.65 -12.40 3.91
N ASN A 205 13.07 -12.08 2.68
CA ASN A 205 12.50 -12.65 1.45
C ASN A 205 10.95 -12.52 1.39
N SER A 206 10.45 -11.37 1.87
CA SER A 206 9.02 -11.05 1.93
C SER A 206 8.62 -10.26 0.69
N HIS A 207 7.74 -10.82 -0.14
CA HIS A 207 7.30 -10.23 -1.40
C HIS A 207 5.77 -10.19 -1.43
N VAL A 208 5.21 -9.14 -2.04
CA VAL A 208 3.76 -9.01 -2.25
C VAL A 208 3.33 -9.71 -3.54
N LEU A 209 4.16 -9.65 -4.58
CA LEU A 209 3.92 -10.25 -5.89
C LEU A 209 5.15 -11.02 -6.37
N PRO A 210 4.98 -11.97 -7.32
CA PRO A 210 6.11 -12.62 -7.97
C PRO A 210 7.08 -11.61 -8.60
N GLU A 211 8.36 -11.97 -8.65
CA GLU A 211 9.36 -11.16 -9.35
C GLU A 211 8.96 -10.99 -10.82
N TYR A 212 9.03 -9.75 -11.29
CA TYR A 212 8.75 -9.41 -12.68
C TYR A 212 9.94 -8.65 -13.28
N ARG A 213 10.33 -9.03 -14.51
CA ARG A 213 11.54 -8.52 -15.17
C ARG A 213 11.21 -8.11 -16.60
N PHE A 214 11.74 -6.95 -17.01
CA PHE A 214 11.74 -6.52 -18.40
C PHE A 214 13.16 -6.57 -18.96
N GLY A 215 13.28 -6.96 -20.24
CA GLY A 215 14.55 -6.99 -20.94
C GLY A 215 14.33 -6.88 -22.45
N ARG A 216 15.34 -6.38 -23.15
CA ARG A 216 15.37 -6.32 -24.61
C ARG A 216 16.81 -6.51 -25.10
N GLY A 217 17.00 -7.46 -26.02
CA GLY A 217 18.32 -7.78 -26.58
C GLY A 217 19.30 -8.39 -25.58
N ASP A 218 20.58 -8.43 -25.95
CA ASP A 218 21.65 -8.94 -25.11
C ASP A 218 22.29 -7.81 -24.28
N VAL A 219 21.72 -7.60 -23.09
CA VAL A 219 22.18 -6.60 -22.11
C VAL A 219 23.61 -6.93 -21.62
N GLN A 220 23.94 -8.21 -21.44
CA GLN A 220 25.21 -8.62 -20.85
C GLN A 220 26.38 -8.32 -21.81
N THR A 221 26.22 -8.65 -23.09
CA THR A 221 27.20 -8.31 -24.13
C THR A 221 27.33 -6.81 -24.29
N SER A 222 26.22 -6.09 -24.31
CA SER A 222 26.22 -4.62 -24.44
C SER A 222 26.96 -3.94 -23.28
N LEU A 223 26.72 -4.37 -22.03
CA LEU A 223 27.42 -3.84 -20.85
C LEU A 223 28.91 -4.21 -20.83
N SER A 224 29.28 -5.38 -21.34
CA SER A 224 30.67 -5.83 -21.40
C SER A 224 31.49 -5.04 -22.43
N ASN A 225 30.86 -4.62 -23.53
CA ASN A 225 31.49 -3.83 -24.59
C ASN A 225 31.46 -2.30 -24.33
N ALA A 226 30.77 -1.84 -23.28
CA ALA A 226 30.63 -0.43 -22.98
C ALA A 226 31.96 0.19 -22.50
N GLN A 227 32.37 1.30 -23.14
CA GLN A 227 33.60 2.02 -22.76
C GLN A 227 33.53 2.65 -21.37
N ARG A 228 32.33 3.00 -20.91
CA ARG A 228 32.08 3.66 -19.63
C ARG A 228 30.94 2.96 -18.92
N ARG A 229 31.09 2.78 -17.61
CA ARG A 229 30.10 2.17 -16.73
C ARG A 229 29.90 3.07 -15.53
N LEU A 230 28.64 3.29 -15.16
CA LEU A 230 28.25 3.99 -13.95
C LEU A 230 27.27 3.10 -13.20
N GLU A 231 27.46 3.01 -11.90
CA GLU A 231 26.54 2.37 -10.99
C GLU A 231 26.08 3.41 -9.98
N GLY A 232 24.80 3.35 -9.62
CA GLY A 232 24.22 4.29 -8.68
C GLY A 232 22.93 3.73 -8.10
N ARG A 233 22.53 4.30 -6.96
CA ARG A 233 21.28 3.98 -6.29
C ARG A 233 20.55 5.28 -5.97
N MET A 234 19.25 5.28 -6.18
CA MET A 234 18.35 6.34 -5.70
C MET A 234 17.28 5.74 -4.79
N THR A 235 16.68 6.57 -3.95
CA THR A 235 15.54 6.21 -3.11
C THR A 235 14.54 7.35 -3.19
N ILE A 236 13.28 7.01 -3.38
CA ILE A 236 12.16 7.94 -3.47
C ILE A 236 11.22 7.59 -2.33
N GLY A 237 10.86 8.58 -1.51
CA GLY A 237 9.98 8.38 -0.35
C GLY A 237 8.52 8.24 -0.75
N GLY A 238 7.68 7.92 0.25
CA GLY A 238 6.23 7.98 0.09
C GLY A 238 5.73 9.43 -0.06
N GLN A 239 4.51 9.56 -0.57
CA GLN A 239 3.82 10.83 -0.74
C GLN A 239 2.36 10.64 -0.34
N GLU A 240 1.86 11.54 0.52
CA GLU A 240 0.45 11.58 0.87
C GLU A 240 -0.33 12.39 -0.18
N HIS A 241 -1.56 11.96 -0.48
CA HIS A 241 -2.41 12.65 -1.45
C HIS A 241 -2.82 14.04 -0.96
N PHE A 242 -3.15 14.12 0.33
CA PHE A 242 -3.55 15.36 0.99
C PHE A 242 -4.76 16.05 0.32
N TYR A 243 -5.81 15.26 0.05
CA TYR A 243 -7.10 15.82 -0.38
C TYR A 243 -7.66 16.77 0.70
N LEU A 244 -8.29 17.86 0.27
CA LEU A 244 -8.88 18.89 1.13
C LEU A 244 -10.32 18.56 1.54
#